data_AF-A0A6G1KTY3-F1
#
_entry.id   AF-A0A6G1KTY3-F1
#
_cell.length_a   1.000
_cell.length_b   1.000
_cell.length_c   1.000
_cell.angle_alpha   90.00
_cell.angle_beta   90.00
_cell.angle_gamma   90.00
#
_symmetry.space_group_name_H-M   'P 1'
#
loop_
_entity.id
_entity.type
_entity.pdbx_description
1 polymer ?
#
loop_
_entity_poly.entity_id
_entity_poly.type
_entity_poly.pdbx_seq_one_letter_code
_entity_poly.pdbx_strand_id
1 'polypeptide(L)' 'MSKHLKEFFPNFGTPKLLVAKLRTASPGRRILPVNRRDDEAAQFRIDAGEKVGGKVNLTLQVNSQAKGKA' A
#
# COMPACT_ATOMS: atom_id res chain seq x y z
N MET A 1 10.91 -14.89 6.01
CA MET A 1 10.08 -13.73 5.60
C MET A 1 11.00 -12.58 5.27
N SER A 2 10.96 -12.04 4.04
CA SER A 2 11.91 -11.00 3.59
C SER A 2 11.81 -9.74 4.45
N LYS A 3 12.93 -9.02 4.62
CA LYS A 3 13.02 -7.77 5.40
C LYS A 3 11.95 -6.77 4.98
N HIS A 4 11.72 -6.63 3.68
CA HIS A 4 10.76 -5.67 3.12
C HIS A 4 9.30 -6.02 3.39
N LEU A 5 8.95 -7.31 3.50
CA LEU A 5 7.59 -7.72 3.91
C LEU A 5 7.35 -7.47 5.40
N LYS A 6 8.40 -7.55 6.23
CA LYS A 6 8.30 -7.18 7.65
C LYS A 6 8.06 -5.67 7.83
N GLU A 7 8.66 -4.85 6.97
CA GLU A 7 8.52 -3.38 6.98
C GLU A 7 7.22 -2.88 6.32
N PHE A 8 6.53 -3.73 5.56
CA PHE A 8 5.31 -3.38 4.82
C PHE A 8 4.16 -2.92 5.73
N PHE A 9 3.73 -3.74 6.68
CA PHE A 9 2.63 -3.37 7.58
C PHE A 9 2.95 -2.14 8.45
N PRO A 10 4.16 -1.99 9.03
CA PRO A 10 4.52 -0.75 9.70
C PRO A 10 4.40 0.50 8.81
N ASN A 11 4.79 0.41 7.54
CA ASN A 11 4.74 1.53 6.60
C ASN A 11 3.31 1.88 6.16
N PHE A 12 2.45 0.90 5.94
CA PHE A 12 1.09 1.11 5.45
C PHE A 12 0.03 1.19 6.56
N GLY A 13 0.42 0.84 7.78
CA GLY A 13 -0.39 0.83 8.99
C GLY A 13 -0.85 -0.56 9.40
N THR A 14 -1.52 -0.64 10.55
CA THR A 14 -2.12 -1.90 11.00
C THR A 14 -3.07 -2.47 9.95
N PRO A 15 -3.26 -3.80 9.89
CA PRO A 15 -4.20 -4.40 8.93
C PRO A 15 -5.59 -3.76 8.95
N LYS A 16 -6.09 -3.37 10.13
CA LYS A 16 -7.37 -2.66 10.30
C LYS A 16 -7.37 -1.29 9.60
N LEU A 17 -6.30 -0.50 9.78
CA LEU A 17 -6.17 0.81 9.14
C LEU A 17 -6.04 0.68 7.62
N LEU A 18 -5.26 -0.30 7.15
CA LEU A 18 -5.11 -0.57 5.73
C LEU A 18 -6.46 -0.96 5.11
N VAL A 19 -7.21 -1.87 5.73
CA VAL A 19 -8.57 -2.24 5.27
C VAL A 19 -9.50 -1.02 5.23
N ALA A 20 -9.45 -0.14 6.24
CA ALA A 20 -10.26 1.08 6.25
C ALA A 20 -9.93 2.00 5.06
N LYS A 21 -8.63 2.24 4.79
CA LYS A 21 -8.19 3.03 3.63
C LYS A 21 -8.64 2.42 2.30
N LEU A 22 -8.58 1.09 2.19
CA LEU A 22 -8.97 0.37 0.97
C LEU A 22 -10.48 0.37 0.73
N ARG A 23 -11.28 0.33 1.80
CA ARG A 23 -12.74 0.42 1.71
C ARG A 23 -13.22 1.79 1.27
N THR A 24 -12.53 2.86 1.62
CA THR A 24 -12.92 4.23 1.24
C THR A 24 -12.28 4.71 -0.06
N ALA A 25 -11.14 4.14 -0.47
CA ALA A 25 -10.48 4.50 -1.71
C ALA A 25 -11.32 4.16 -2.96
N SER A 26 -11.25 5.03 -3.96
CA SER A 26 -11.77 4.79 -5.30
C SER A 26 -10.87 3.82 -6.07
N PRO A 27 -11.39 3.04 -7.03
CA PRO A 27 -10.56 2.24 -7.93
C PRO A 27 -9.50 3.09 -8.63
N GLY A 28 -8.30 2.55 -8.79
CA GLY A 28 -7.11 3.24 -9.30
C GLY A 28 -6.43 4.20 -8.32
N ARG A 29 -7.02 4.44 -7.13
CA ARG A 29 -6.41 5.37 -6.16
C ARG A 29 -5.22 4.71 -5.47
N ARG A 30 -4.08 5.40 -5.51
CA ARG A 30 -2.89 5.04 -4.75
C ARG A 30 -3.11 5.19 -3.25
N ILE A 31 -2.74 4.16 -2.50
CA ILE A 31 -2.76 4.15 -1.03
C ILE A 31 -1.38 4.55 -0.55
N LEU A 32 -1.31 5.67 0.15
CA LEU A 32 -0.03 6.18 0.67
C LEU A 32 0.33 5.51 2.01
N PRO A 33 1.65 5.35 2.26
CA PRO A 33 2.16 4.98 3.58
C PRO A 33 1.67 5.94 4.67
N VAL A 34 1.60 5.47 5.91
CA VAL A 34 1.21 6.27 7.06
C VAL A 34 2.23 7.40 7.27
N ASN A 35 1.74 8.60 7.54
CA ASN A 35 2.55 9.80 7.78
C ASN A 35 3.46 10.21 6.61
N ARG A 36 3.13 9.81 5.38
CA ARG A 36 3.84 10.22 4.17
C ARG A 36 2.92 10.92 3.18
N ARG A 37 3.48 11.88 2.45
CA ARG A 37 2.79 12.60 1.36
C ARG A 37 3.04 11.96 0.00
N ASP A 38 4.02 11.07 -0.08
CA ASP A 38 4.45 10.32 -1.25
C ASP A 38 4.77 8.86 -0.86
N ASP A 39 5.01 8.02 -1.86
CA ASP A 39 5.44 6.63 -1.69
C ASP A 39 6.91 6.40 -2.05
N GLU A 40 7.71 7.44 -2.37
CA GLU A 40 9.13 7.31 -2.79
C GLU A 40 10.00 6.57 -1.77
N ALA A 41 9.67 6.63 -0.49
CA ALA A 41 10.39 5.91 0.56
C ALA A 41 9.93 4.45 0.73
N ALA A 42 8.79 4.07 0.16
CA ALA A 42 8.22 2.74 0.30
C ALA A 42 8.69 1.83 -0.85
N GLN A 43 9.18 0.64 -0.50
CA GLN A 43 9.61 -0.39 -1.46
C GLN A 43 8.44 -0.95 -2.29
N PHE A 44 7.23 -0.91 -1.72
CA PHE A 44 6.01 -1.37 -2.35
C PHE A 44 5.03 -0.22 -2.52
N ARG A 45 4.25 -0.29 -3.59
CA ARG A 45 3.11 0.59 -3.87
C ARG A 45 1.83 -0.25 -3.84
N ILE A 46 0.77 0.33 -3.26
CA ILE A 46 -0.56 -0.28 -3.24
C ILE A 46 -1.52 0.64 -3.98
N ASP A 47 -2.22 0.09 -4.96
CA ASP A 47 -3.33 0.76 -5.63
C ASP A 47 -4.64 0.04 -5.31
N ALA A 48 -5.65 0.81 -4.92
CA ALA A 48 -7.00 0.28 -4.74
C ALA A 48 -7.56 -0.12 -6.10
N GLY A 49 -8.13 -1.31 -6.19
CA GLY A 49 -8.83 -1.81 -7.37
C GLY A 49 -10.34 -1.73 -7.21
N GLU A 50 -11.04 -2.44 -8.09
CA GLU A 50 -12.49 -2.53 -8.07
C GLU A 50 -13.02 -3.24 -6.83
N LYS A 51 -14.25 -2.89 -6.46
CA LYS A 51 -14.98 -3.52 -5.36
C LYS A 51 -16.09 -4.38 -5.97
N VAL A 52 -15.92 -5.70 -5.89
CA VAL A 52 -16.87 -6.66 -6.48
C VAL A 52 -17.33 -7.62 -5.39
N GLY A 53 -18.64 -7.66 -5.13
CA GLY A 53 -19.24 -8.61 -4.18
C GLY A 53 -18.66 -8.54 -2.77
N GLY A 54 -18.39 -7.33 -2.25
CA GLY A 54 -17.80 -7.13 -0.92
C GLY A 54 -16.29 -7.43 -0.81
N LYS A 55 -15.65 -7.86 -1.91
CA LYS A 55 -14.20 -8.01 -2.01
C LYS A 55 -13.61 -6.75 -2.63
N VAL A 56 -12.43 -6.34 -2.14
CA VAL A 56 -11.65 -5.24 -2.72
C VAL A 56 -10.46 -5.85 -3.44
N ASN A 57 -10.40 -5.67 -4.75
CA ASN A 57 -9.21 -6.02 -5.52
C ASN A 57 -8.12 -4.99 -5.25
N LEU A 58 -6.87 -5.43 -5.18
CA LEU A 58 -5.73 -4.57 -4.88
C LEU A 58 -4.60 -4.92 -5.82
N THR A 59 -3.87 -3.91 -6.25
CA THR A 59 -2.62 -4.12 -6.98
C THR A 59 -1.46 -3.78 -6.06
N LEU A 60 -0.61 -4.77 -5.81
CA LEU A 60 0.67 -4.58 -5.13
C LEU A 60 1.76 -4.53 -6.19
N GLN A 61 2.48 -3.42 -6.25
CA GLN A 61 3.56 -3.20 -7.21
C GLN A 61 4.87 -2.97 -6.48
N VAL A 62 5.99 -3.35 -7.12
CA VAL A 62 7.30 -2.84 -6.73
C VAL A 62 7.34 -1.36 -7.08
N ASN A 63 7.70 -0.52 -6.13
CA ASN A 63 7.81 0.91 -6.39
C ASN A 63 9.17 1.21 -7.04
N SER A 64 9.16 1.58 -8.32
CA SER A 64 10.39 1.94 -9.05
C SER A 64 11.05 3.21 -8.55
N GLN A 65 10.31 4.07 -7.84
CA GLN A 65 10.84 5.28 -7.21
C GLN A 65 11.40 5.02 -5.81
N ALA A 66 11.34 3.78 -5.33
CA ALA A 66 11.88 3.40 -4.04
C ALA A 66 13.39 3.62 -4.02
N LYS A 67 13.85 4.61 -3.27
CA LYS A 67 15.28 4.79 -2.99
C LYS A 67 15.69 3.75 -1.94
N GLY A 68 16.02 2.55 -2.40
CA GLY A 68 16.69 1.56 -1.55
C GLY A 68 18.02 2.12 -1.04
N LYS A 69 18.36 1.89 0.22
CA LYS A 69 19.78 1.83 0.57
C LYS A 69 20.28 0.54 -0.06
N ALA A 70 21.16 0.67 -1.06
CA ALA A 70 21.95 -0.43 -1.59
C ALA A 70 22.69 -1.17 -0.47
#